data_AF-A0A7J3ABU5-F1
#
_entry.id   AF-A0A7J3ABU5-F1
#
_cell.length_a   1.000
_cell.length_b   1.000
_cell.length_c   1.000
_cell.angle_alpha   90.00
_cell.angle_beta   90.00
_cell.angle_gamma   90.00
#
_symmetry.space_group_name_H-M   'P 1'
#
loop_
_entity.id
_entity.type
_entity.pdbx_description
1 polymer ?
#
loop_
_entity_poly.entity_id
_entity_poly.type
_entity_poly.pdbx_seq_one_letter_code
_entity_poly.pdbx_strand_id
1 'polypeptide(L)'
;TEQVKLQVNSLFIAGRYRKLVRNIPQSKWFCSNCHGKGCKKCDGTGKMYSESVEELISKQFLEATEGENTAFHASGREDVDARMLGKGRPFVIEILKPKKRFLDLKALETAVNMHANGKVEVSNLRFTSKEVVRRLKKAELAQKEYRVLIEFENEVSEDALRLLEEKLSGVMVKQQTPLRVLHRRADLTREKYIYKVKVKKVSLRRALMEIRCQGGLYVKELVSGDDGRTMPNVSDLLGNKAKPLKLDVLNVIINDCAR
;
A
#
# COMPACT_ATOMS: atom_id res chain seq x y z
N THR A 1 -36.94 2.56 -36.54
CA THR A 1 -36.81 1.54 -35.47
C THR A 1 -36.34 2.24 -34.23
N GLU A 2 -37.15 2.26 -33.17
CA GLU A 2 -36.74 2.88 -31.90
C GLU A 2 -35.67 2.02 -31.23
N GLN A 3 -34.58 2.65 -30.77
CA GLN A 3 -33.49 1.97 -30.06
C GLN A 3 -33.58 2.30 -28.57
N VAL A 4 -33.72 1.28 -27.72
CA VAL A 4 -33.64 1.42 -26.26
C VAL A 4 -32.22 1.06 -25.81
N LYS A 5 -31.55 1.98 -25.08
CA LYS A 5 -30.23 1.73 -24.48
C LYS A 5 -30.38 1.47 -22.98
N LEU A 6 -30.00 0.27 -22.54
CA LEU A 6 -29.91 -0.09 -21.13
C LEU A 6 -28.53 0.31 -20.57
N GLN A 7 -28.51 1.10 -19.49
CA GLN A 7 -27.29 1.43 -18.75
C GLN A 7 -27.32 0.77 -17.36
N VAL A 8 -26.47 -0.23 -17.15
CA VAL A 8 -26.33 -0.91 -15.85
C VAL A 8 -25.33 -0.14 -14.99
N ASN A 9 -25.79 0.40 -13.86
CA ASN A 9 -24.94 1.14 -12.93
C ASN A 9 -23.93 0.22 -12.21
N SER A 10 -22.73 0.71 -11.91
CA SER A 10 -21.75 -0.03 -11.11
C SER A 10 -22.27 -0.34 -9.70
N LEU A 11 -21.74 -1.40 -9.08
CA LEU A 11 -21.92 -1.72 -7.66
C LEU A 11 -20.62 -1.41 -6.93
N PHE A 12 -20.69 -0.78 -5.76
CA PHE A 12 -19.51 -0.44 -4.97
C PHE A 12 -19.56 -1.13 -3.63
N ILE A 13 -18.45 -1.77 -3.26
CA ILE A 13 -18.28 -2.41 -1.95
C ILE A 13 -16.99 -1.88 -1.34
N ALA A 14 -17.08 -1.32 -0.13
CA ALA A 14 -15.93 -0.89 0.65
C ALA A 14 -15.49 -2.00 1.61
N GLY A 15 -14.22 -1.99 1.99
CA GLY A 15 -13.68 -2.86 3.01
C GLY A 15 -12.28 -2.43 3.41
N ARG A 16 -11.59 -3.29 4.16
CA ARG A 16 -10.16 -3.15 4.47
C ARG A 16 -9.44 -4.43 4.11
N TYR A 17 -8.27 -4.32 3.48
CA TYR A 17 -7.45 -5.47 3.16
C TYR A 17 -6.14 -5.48 3.96
N ARG A 18 -5.72 -6.65 4.41
CA ARG A 18 -4.35 -6.93 4.87
C ARG A 18 -3.63 -7.68 3.76
N LYS A 19 -2.34 -7.39 3.60
CA LYS A 19 -1.42 -8.08 2.71
C LYS A 19 -0.36 -8.73 3.59
N LEU A 20 -0.43 -10.04 3.76
CA LEU A 20 0.34 -10.80 4.74
C LEU A 20 1.69 -11.28 4.19
N VAL A 21 1.80 -11.36 2.86
CA VAL A 21 3.03 -11.78 2.16
C VAL A 21 3.74 -10.60 1.50
N ARG A 22 5.04 -10.79 1.24
CA ARG A 22 5.82 -9.92 0.35
C ARG A 22 5.76 -10.50 -1.06
N ASN A 23 6.21 -9.75 -2.06
CA ASN A 23 6.36 -10.19 -3.46
C ASN A 23 5.06 -10.28 -4.28
N ILE A 24 3.97 -9.66 -3.82
CA ILE A 24 2.77 -9.43 -4.65
C ILE A 24 2.47 -7.92 -4.76
N PRO A 25 2.15 -7.38 -5.94
CA PRO A 25 1.73 -5.99 -6.09
C PRO A 25 0.31 -5.77 -5.53
N GLN A 26 0.00 -4.51 -5.20
CA GLN A 26 -1.37 -4.13 -4.83
C GLN A 26 -2.32 -4.27 -6.03
N SER A 27 -1.94 -3.70 -7.16
CA SER A 27 -2.74 -3.71 -8.40
C SER A 27 -2.10 -4.61 -9.44
N LYS A 28 -2.89 -5.07 -10.40
CA LYS A 28 -2.39 -5.86 -11.54
C LYS A 28 -1.25 -5.14 -12.25
N TRP A 29 -0.17 -5.87 -12.53
CA TRP A 29 1.00 -5.32 -13.23
C TRP A 29 1.20 -6.02 -14.58
N PHE A 30 0.84 -5.31 -15.64
CA PHE A 30 1.01 -5.78 -17.01
C PHE A 30 2.48 -5.88 -17.38
N CYS A 31 2.81 -6.86 -18.20
CA CYS A 31 4.15 -7.03 -18.75
C CYS A 31 4.57 -5.76 -19.49
N SER A 32 5.75 -5.25 -19.14
CA SER A 32 6.29 -4.01 -19.71
C SER A 32 6.53 -4.08 -21.23
N ASN A 33 6.56 -5.29 -21.80
CA ASN A 33 6.85 -5.52 -23.21
C ASN A 33 5.58 -5.70 -24.08
N CYS A 34 4.56 -6.37 -23.54
CA CYS A 34 3.36 -6.71 -24.33
C CYS A 34 2.07 -6.06 -23.80
N HIS A 35 2.15 -5.30 -22.71
CA HIS A 35 1.04 -4.54 -22.14
C HIS A 35 -0.22 -5.38 -21.90
N GLY A 36 -0.06 -6.63 -21.47
CA GLY A 36 -1.18 -7.53 -21.17
C GLY A 36 -1.52 -8.56 -22.25
N LYS A 37 -0.94 -8.47 -23.45
CA LYS A 37 -1.25 -9.40 -24.56
C LYS A 37 -0.66 -10.81 -24.39
N GLY A 38 0.38 -10.95 -23.57
CA GLY A 38 1.21 -12.16 -23.52
C GLY A 38 2.40 -12.10 -24.48
N CYS A 39 3.58 -12.48 -24.02
CA CYS A 39 4.77 -12.63 -24.86
C CYS A 39 5.78 -13.58 -24.20
N LYS A 40 6.86 -13.92 -24.91
CA LYS A 40 7.94 -14.80 -24.41
C LYS A 40 8.56 -14.33 -23.09
N LYS A 41 8.63 -13.01 -22.85
CA LYS A 41 9.20 -12.44 -21.61
C LYS A 41 8.36 -12.74 -20.37
N CYS A 42 7.05 -12.90 -20.53
CA CYS A 42 6.12 -13.16 -19.43
C CYS A 42 5.45 -14.53 -19.55
N ASP A 43 6.06 -15.44 -20.30
CA ASP A 43 5.56 -16.80 -20.53
C ASP A 43 4.09 -16.82 -20.98
N GLY A 44 3.72 -15.86 -21.85
CA GLY A 44 2.36 -15.72 -22.37
C GLY A 44 1.33 -15.15 -21.39
N THR A 45 1.66 -14.94 -20.11
CA THR A 45 0.69 -14.50 -19.09
C THR A 45 0.20 -13.06 -19.27
N GLY A 46 0.98 -12.23 -19.97
CA GLY A 46 0.72 -10.80 -20.12
C GLY A 46 1.02 -9.99 -18.85
N LYS A 47 1.52 -10.60 -17.78
CA LYS A 47 1.75 -9.95 -16.48
C LYS A 47 3.22 -10.03 -16.04
N MET A 48 3.63 -9.12 -15.16
CA MET A 48 4.93 -9.19 -14.47
C MET A 48 4.87 -10.04 -13.20
N TYR A 49 3.67 -10.19 -12.62
CA TYR A 49 3.39 -10.98 -11.42
C TYR A 49 2.15 -11.81 -11.69
N SER A 50 2.14 -13.05 -11.21
CA SER A 50 1.03 -14.00 -11.41
C SER A 50 -0.28 -13.50 -10.79
N GLU A 51 -0.16 -12.88 -9.62
CA GLU A 51 -1.27 -12.42 -8.78
C GLU A 51 -1.02 -11.03 -8.19
N SER A 52 -2.09 -10.40 -7.69
CA SER A 52 -2.06 -9.11 -7.01
C SER A 52 -3.14 -9.07 -5.93
N VAL A 53 -3.06 -8.13 -4.99
CA VAL A 53 -4.11 -7.92 -3.97
C VAL A 53 -5.46 -7.67 -4.64
N GLU A 54 -5.48 -6.80 -5.66
CA GLU A 54 -6.65 -6.53 -6.49
C GLU A 54 -7.25 -7.81 -7.09
N GLU A 55 -6.44 -8.65 -7.73
CA GLU A 55 -6.96 -9.85 -8.41
C GLU A 55 -7.48 -10.91 -7.41
N LEU A 56 -6.79 -11.08 -6.28
CA LEU A 56 -7.23 -12.02 -5.23
C LEU A 56 -8.57 -11.61 -4.62
N ILE A 57 -8.80 -10.29 -4.47
CA ILE A 57 -10.05 -9.77 -3.93
C ILE A 57 -11.14 -9.80 -5.01
N SER A 58 -10.87 -9.28 -6.20
CA SER A 58 -11.88 -9.06 -7.24
C SER A 58 -12.54 -10.33 -7.78
N LYS A 59 -11.82 -11.46 -7.78
CA LYS A 59 -12.31 -12.72 -8.36
C LYS A 59 -13.67 -13.14 -7.79
N GLN A 60 -13.78 -13.19 -6.45
CA GLN A 60 -15.01 -13.65 -5.79
C GLN A 60 -16.18 -12.68 -5.99
N PHE A 61 -15.91 -11.38 -6.06
CA PHE A 61 -16.94 -10.39 -6.36
C PHE A 61 -17.46 -10.52 -7.80
N LEU A 62 -16.59 -10.73 -8.77
CA LEU A 62 -16.99 -10.94 -10.17
C LEU A 62 -17.86 -12.20 -10.32
N GLU A 63 -17.45 -13.30 -9.71
CA GLU A 63 -18.19 -14.57 -9.75
C GLU A 63 -19.58 -14.41 -9.12
N ALA A 64 -19.69 -13.75 -7.95
CA ALA A 64 -20.97 -13.59 -7.26
C ALA A 64 -21.93 -12.56 -7.89
N THR A 65 -21.39 -11.54 -8.56
CA THR A 65 -22.19 -10.47 -9.18
C THR A 65 -22.49 -10.71 -10.66
N GLU A 66 -21.77 -11.64 -11.30
CA GLU A 66 -21.71 -11.80 -12.75
C GLU A 66 -21.41 -10.47 -13.46
N GLY A 67 -20.56 -9.64 -12.84
CA GLY A 67 -20.08 -8.38 -13.43
C GLY A 67 -19.10 -8.60 -14.57
N GLU A 68 -18.99 -7.62 -15.45
CA GLU A 68 -18.07 -7.68 -16.61
C GLU A 68 -16.62 -7.45 -16.20
N ASN A 69 -16.37 -6.55 -15.25
CA ASN A 69 -15.03 -6.18 -14.82
C ASN A 69 -15.06 -5.45 -13.45
N THR A 70 -13.89 -5.21 -12.87
CA THR A 70 -13.74 -4.44 -11.62
C THR A 70 -12.76 -3.30 -11.76
N ALA A 71 -12.97 -2.23 -10.99
CA ALA A 71 -11.96 -1.23 -10.69
C ALA A 71 -11.66 -1.22 -9.18
N PHE A 72 -10.39 -1.36 -8.82
CA PHE A 72 -9.94 -1.38 -7.44
C PHE A 72 -9.40 0.00 -7.01
N HIS A 73 -10.02 0.58 -6.00
CA HIS A 73 -9.67 1.89 -5.46
C HIS A 73 -9.14 1.72 -4.03
N ALA A 74 -7.97 2.28 -3.72
CA ALA A 74 -7.37 2.21 -2.38
C ALA A 74 -6.84 3.58 -1.93
N SER A 75 -6.76 3.82 -0.62
CA SER A 75 -6.13 5.03 -0.08
C SER A 75 -4.61 4.90 -0.11
N GLY A 76 -4.02 5.10 -1.28
CA GLY A 76 -2.59 4.90 -1.53
C GLY A 76 -2.19 3.44 -1.73
N ARG A 77 -0.89 3.18 -1.82
CA ARG A 77 -0.30 1.87 -2.17
C ARG A 77 0.96 1.59 -1.34
N GLU A 78 1.20 0.31 -1.06
CA GLU A 78 2.47 -0.20 -0.57
C GLU A 78 3.31 -0.84 -1.69
N ASP A 79 4.63 -0.87 -1.50
CA ASP A 79 5.55 -1.55 -2.42
C ASP A 79 5.28 -3.07 -2.46
N VAL A 80 5.74 -3.71 -3.53
CA VAL A 80 5.60 -5.16 -3.76
C VAL A 80 6.20 -5.97 -2.61
N ASP A 81 7.35 -5.54 -2.12
CA ASP A 81 8.09 -6.16 -1.02
C ASP A 81 7.58 -5.74 0.36
N ALA A 82 6.57 -4.88 0.48
CA ALA A 82 6.01 -4.43 1.76
C ALA A 82 4.73 -5.19 2.13
N ARG A 83 4.47 -5.39 3.44
CA ARG A 83 3.20 -5.95 3.94
C ARG A 83 2.25 -4.83 4.36
N MET A 84 0.95 -5.14 4.39
CA MET A 84 -0.10 -4.30 4.98
C MET A 84 -0.75 -5.06 6.13
N LEU A 85 -0.43 -4.68 7.36
CA LEU A 85 -0.82 -5.37 8.60
C LEU A 85 -1.87 -4.55 9.38
N GLY A 86 -1.98 -4.82 10.69
CA GLY A 86 -2.94 -4.16 11.58
C GLY A 86 -4.38 -4.28 11.08
N LYS A 87 -5.11 -3.15 11.05
CA LYS A 87 -6.49 -3.08 10.56
C LYS A 87 -6.61 -3.16 9.03
N GLY A 88 -5.50 -3.30 8.31
CA GLY A 88 -5.49 -3.27 6.84
C GLY A 88 -5.67 -1.88 6.23
N ARG A 89 -5.52 -1.80 4.91
CA ARG A 89 -5.74 -0.58 4.12
C ARG A 89 -7.19 -0.55 3.63
N PRO A 90 -7.89 0.59 3.78
CA PRO A 90 -9.23 0.74 3.22
C PRO A 90 -9.21 0.77 1.70
N PHE A 91 -10.17 0.07 1.10
CA PHE A 91 -10.38 -0.04 -0.33
C PHE A 91 -11.87 0.05 -0.69
N VAL A 92 -12.15 0.35 -1.95
CA VAL A 92 -13.44 0.18 -2.60
C VAL A 92 -13.24 -0.61 -3.87
N ILE A 93 -13.98 -1.71 -4.02
CA ILE A 93 -14.11 -2.40 -5.29
C ILE A 93 -15.37 -1.90 -6.00
N GLU A 94 -15.19 -1.44 -7.23
CA GLU A 94 -16.26 -1.07 -8.15
C GLU A 94 -16.46 -2.20 -9.15
N ILE A 95 -17.63 -2.83 -9.13
CA ILE A 95 -18.02 -3.88 -10.08
C ILE A 95 -18.79 -3.22 -11.22
N LEU A 96 -18.33 -3.40 -12.44
CA LEU A 96 -18.93 -2.85 -13.66
C LEU A 96 -20.02 -3.79 -14.19
N LYS A 97 -21.18 -3.21 -14.51
CA LYS A 97 -22.36 -3.89 -15.08
C LYS A 97 -22.71 -5.23 -14.41
N PRO A 98 -22.90 -5.27 -13.08
CA PRO A 98 -23.27 -6.50 -12.38
C PRO A 98 -24.70 -6.92 -12.75
N LYS A 99 -24.90 -8.21 -12.96
CA LYS A 99 -26.25 -8.79 -13.14
C LYS A 99 -26.91 -9.10 -11.80
N LYS A 100 -26.12 -9.42 -10.76
CA LYS A 100 -26.57 -9.67 -9.39
C LYS A 100 -26.04 -8.60 -8.44
N ARG A 101 -26.91 -8.06 -7.57
CA ARG A 101 -26.58 -6.93 -6.68
C ARG A 101 -26.84 -7.18 -5.20
N PHE A 102 -27.73 -8.12 -4.87
CA PHE A 102 -27.98 -8.55 -3.50
C PHE A 102 -26.99 -9.65 -3.16
N LEU A 103 -26.08 -9.35 -2.26
CA LEU A 103 -24.96 -10.22 -1.90
C LEU A 103 -24.93 -10.39 -0.39
N ASP A 104 -24.61 -11.60 0.05
CA ASP A 104 -24.17 -11.83 1.43
C ASP A 104 -22.69 -11.43 1.53
N LEU A 105 -22.45 -10.23 2.06
CA LEU A 105 -21.10 -9.70 2.21
C LEU A 105 -20.27 -10.47 3.25
N LYS A 106 -20.89 -11.12 4.24
CA LYS A 106 -20.15 -11.94 5.21
C LYS A 106 -19.65 -13.22 4.55
N ALA A 107 -20.52 -13.89 3.79
CA ALA A 107 -20.13 -15.06 3.01
C ALA A 107 -19.03 -14.73 1.99
N LEU A 108 -19.13 -13.58 1.31
CA LEU A 108 -18.09 -13.10 0.40
C LEU A 108 -16.77 -12.78 1.10
N GLU A 109 -16.80 -12.18 2.29
CA GLU A 109 -15.61 -11.93 3.09
C GLU A 109 -14.86 -13.26 3.38
N THR A 110 -15.59 -14.27 3.83
CA THR A 110 -15.05 -15.61 4.07
C THR A 110 -14.51 -16.25 2.79
N ALA A 111 -15.26 -16.18 1.68
CA ALA A 111 -14.84 -16.74 0.40
C ALA A 111 -13.54 -16.10 -0.13
N VAL A 112 -13.42 -14.77 -0.06
CA VAL A 112 -12.19 -14.07 -0.45
C VAL A 112 -11.02 -14.50 0.44
N ASN A 113 -11.22 -14.57 1.75
CA ASN A 113 -10.15 -14.93 2.69
C ASN A 113 -9.66 -16.37 2.49
N MET A 114 -10.57 -17.31 2.21
CA MET A 114 -10.21 -18.69 1.86
C MET A 114 -9.47 -18.74 0.52
N HIS A 115 -10.00 -18.07 -0.51
CA HIS A 115 -9.39 -18.05 -1.84
C HIS A 115 -7.97 -17.45 -1.83
N ALA A 116 -7.76 -16.40 -1.04
CA ALA A 116 -6.47 -15.73 -0.92
C ALA A 116 -5.41 -16.56 -0.18
N ASN A 117 -5.79 -17.68 0.44
CA ASN A 117 -4.89 -18.68 1.04
C ASN A 117 -3.78 -18.06 1.92
N GLY A 118 -4.16 -17.19 2.85
CA GLY A 118 -3.24 -16.53 3.78
C GLY A 118 -2.34 -15.44 3.17
N LYS A 119 -2.51 -15.07 1.90
CA LYS A 119 -1.76 -13.97 1.26
C LYS A 119 -2.41 -12.61 1.51
N VAL A 120 -3.73 -12.57 1.44
CA VAL A 120 -4.57 -11.39 1.62
C VAL A 120 -5.75 -11.74 2.52
N GLU A 121 -6.14 -10.81 3.38
CA GLU A 121 -7.40 -10.90 4.14
C GLU A 121 -8.21 -9.64 3.88
N VAL A 122 -9.51 -9.77 3.70
CA VAL A 122 -10.47 -8.67 3.69
C VAL A 122 -11.33 -8.71 4.95
N SER A 123 -11.76 -7.53 5.38
CA SER A 123 -12.64 -7.35 6.53
C SER A 123 -13.54 -6.12 6.35
N ASN A 124 -14.62 -6.08 7.13
CA ASN A 124 -15.55 -4.95 7.19
C ASN A 124 -16.17 -4.62 5.83
N LEU A 125 -16.54 -5.65 5.07
CA LEU A 125 -17.21 -5.46 3.78
C LEU A 125 -18.56 -4.76 3.99
N ARG A 126 -18.79 -3.69 3.23
CA ARG A 126 -20.06 -2.94 3.23
C ARG A 126 -20.40 -2.39 1.85
N PHE A 127 -21.67 -2.38 1.49
CA PHE A 127 -22.14 -1.64 0.33
C PHE A 127 -21.80 -0.16 0.48
N THR A 128 -21.47 0.48 -0.63
CA THR A 128 -21.08 1.88 -0.65
C THR A 128 -21.44 2.56 -1.96
N SER A 129 -20.96 3.79 -2.18
CA SER A 129 -21.18 4.57 -3.38
C SER A 129 -19.89 5.11 -3.96
N LYS A 130 -19.98 5.65 -5.18
CA LYS A 130 -18.89 6.36 -5.86
C LYS A 130 -18.33 7.53 -5.04
N GLU A 131 -19.08 8.09 -4.10
CA GLU A 131 -18.57 9.15 -3.23
C GLU A 131 -17.46 8.68 -2.32
N VAL A 132 -17.54 7.46 -1.80
CA VAL A 132 -16.51 6.90 -0.92
C VAL A 132 -15.21 6.69 -1.70
N VAL A 133 -15.27 6.36 -2.99
CA VAL A 133 -14.08 6.35 -3.87
C VAL A 133 -13.39 7.72 -3.89
N ARG A 134 -14.17 8.81 -4.02
CA ARG A 134 -13.61 10.18 -4.01
C ARG A 134 -12.98 10.53 -2.65
N ARG A 135 -13.65 10.16 -1.55
CA ARG A 135 -13.14 10.38 -0.17
C ARG A 135 -11.84 9.60 0.05
N LEU A 136 -11.79 8.35 -0.41
CA LEU A 136 -10.64 7.48 -0.29
C LEU A 136 -9.40 8.05 -1.02
N LYS A 137 -9.58 8.62 -2.22
CA LYS A 137 -8.51 9.30 -2.96
C LYS A 137 -7.98 10.53 -2.22
N LYS A 138 -8.86 11.32 -1.59
CA LYS A 138 -8.46 12.49 -0.78
C LYS A 138 -7.68 12.07 0.49
N ALA A 139 -7.96 10.89 1.02
CA ALA A 139 -7.31 10.36 2.22
C ALA A 139 -5.89 9.81 1.99
N GLU A 140 -5.34 9.90 0.77
CA GLU A 140 -3.93 9.56 0.50
C GLU A 140 -2.95 10.36 1.37
N LEU A 141 -3.34 11.55 1.84
CA LEU A 141 -2.53 12.39 2.74
C LEU A 141 -2.68 12.07 4.23
N ALA A 142 -3.60 11.17 4.60
CA ALA A 142 -3.85 10.75 5.97
C ALA A 142 -2.58 10.26 6.69
N GLN A 143 -2.59 10.14 8.01
CA GLN A 143 -1.43 9.60 8.72
C GLN A 143 -1.27 8.10 8.46
N LYS A 144 -0.04 7.63 8.45
CA LYS A 144 0.30 6.21 8.33
C LYS A 144 1.28 5.81 9.40
N GLU A 145 1.17 4.57 9.83
CA GLU A 145 2.11 3.94 10.75
C GLU A 145 2.83 2.83 10.03
N TYR A 146 4.16 2.82 10.13
CA TYR A 146 5.02 1.83 9.51
C TYR A 146 5.94 1.21 10.54
N ARG A 147 6.45 0.03 10.19
CA ARG A 147 7.55 -0.64 10.88
C ARG A 147 8.59 -1.02 9.85
N VAL A 148 9.84 -0.61 10.06
CA VAL A 148 10.95 -0.93 9.19
C VAL A 148 12.06 -1.63 9.97
N LEU A 149 12.52 -2.77 9.45
CA LEU A 149 13.76 -3.40 9.91
C LEU A 149 14.91 -2.75 9.17
N ILE A 150 15.85 -2.19 9.93
CA ILE A 150 17.02 -1.47 9.45
C ILE A 150 18.26 -2.30 9.71
N GLU A 151 19.16 -2.34 8.74
CA GLU A 151 20.52 -2.85 8.89
C GLU A 151 21.53 -1.73 8.69
N PHE A 152 22.50 -1.66 9.61
CA PHE A 152 23.55 -0.64 9.64
C PHE A 152 24.87 -1.22 9.15
N GLU A 153 25.71 -0.37 8.55
CA GLU A 153 27.06 -0.70 8.10
C GLU A 153 28.03 -0.98 9.26
N ASN A 154 27.83 -0.32 10.40
CA ASN A 154 28.59 -0.56 11.62
C ASN A 154 27.65 -0.87 12.80
N GLU A 155 28.22 -1.33 13.92
CA GLU A 155 27.44 -1.55 15.14
C GLU A 155 26.74 -0.25 15.60
N VAL A 156 25.56 -0.40 16.20
CA VAL A 156 24.74 0.71 16.67
C VAL A 156 24.50 0.59 18.17
N SER A 157 24.81 1.65 18.92
CA SER A 157 24.55 1.72 20.36
C SER A 157 23.09 2.08 20.65
N GLU A 158 22.62 1.79 21.87
CA GLU A 158 21.28 2.21 22.29
C GLU A 158 21.15 3.75 22.33
N ASP A 159 22.23 4.46 22.67
CA ASP A 159 22.26 5.94 22.62
C ASP A 159 22.05 6.48 21.21
N ALA A 160 22.67 5.86 20.21
CA ALA A 160 22.45 6.23 18.81
C ALA A 160 20.99 6.01 18.41
N LEU A 161 20.35 4.92 18.87
CA LEU A 161 18.93 4.68 18.60
C LEU A 161 18.02 5.67 19.32
N ARG A 162 18.34 6.07 20.56
CA ARG A 162 17.64 7.15 21.27
C ARG A 162 17.76 8.49 20.53
N LEU A 163 18.95 8.81 20.02
CA LEU A 163 19.17 10.00 19.21
C LEU A 163 18.26 10.03 17.97
N LEU A 164 18.04 8.88 17.31
CA LEU A 164 17.08 8.81 16.20
C LEU A 164 15.65 9.14 16.63
N GLU A 165 15.20 8.61 17.77
CA GLU A 165 13.86 8.93 18.29
C GLU A 165 13.70 10.43 18.54
N GLU A 166 14.70 11.06 19.17
CA GLU A 166 14.71 12.48 19.49
C GLU A 166 14.76 13.36 18.24
N LYS A 167 15.61 13.02 17.26
CA LYS A 167 15.85 13.85 16.06
C LYS A 167 14.82 13.66 14.97
N LEU A 168 14.09 12.54 14.96
CA LEU A 168 13.08 12.25 13.93
C LEU A 168 11.64 12.37 14.43
N SER A 169 11.39 12.48 15.73
CA SER A 169 10.02 12.72 16.24
C SER A 169 9.65 14.20 16.17
N GLY A 170 8.49 14.50 15.61
CA GLY A 170 7.97 15.87 15.57
C GLY A 170 8.68 16.80 14.58
N VAL A 171 9.33 16.24 13.56
CA VAL A 171 10.13 17.02 12.59
C VAL A 171 9.55 16.98 11.18
N MET A 172 9.83 18.04 10.43
CA MET A 172 9.65 18.07 8.97
C MET A 172 10.84 17.43 8.28
N VAL A 173 10.56 16.61 7.26
CA VAL A 173 11.53 15.97 6.38
C VAL A 173 11.31 16.46 4.96
N LYS A 174 12.40 16.84 4.29
CA LYS A 174 12.42 17.21 2.88
C LYS A 174 12.84 15.98 2.07
N GLN A 175 11.97 15.52 1.17
CA GLN A 175 12.21 14.37 0.31
C GLN A 175 12.06 14.76 -1.14
N GLN A 176 13.17 14.73 -1.87
CA GLN A 176 13.17 14.72 -3.32
C GLN A 176 12.61 13.37 -3.81
N THR A 177 12.01 13.36 -5.01
CA THR A 177 11.45 12.14 -5.59
C THR A 177 12.50 11.02 -5.61
N PRO A 178 12.25 9.85 -4.99
CA PRO A 178 13.27 8.82 -4.88
C PRO A 178 13.83 8.33 -6.22
N LEU A 179 15.12 8.01 -6.27
CA LEU A 179 15.79 7.55 -7.50
C LEU A 179 15.04 6.39 -8.16
N ARG A 180 14.64 5.39 -7.35
CA ARG A 180 13.93 4.19 -7.84
C ARG A 180 12.56 4.47 -8.49
N VAL A 181 11.99 5.66 -8.29
CA VAL A 181 10.68 6.05 -8.83
C VAL A 181 10.76 7.22 -9.82
N LEU A 182 11.95 7.72 -10.13
CA LEU A 182 12.13 8.87 -11.04
C LEU A 182 11.58 8.61 -12.44
N HIS A 183 11.77 7.40 -12.99
CA HIS A 183 11.26 7.02 -14.30
C HIS A 183 9.73 7.13 -14.45
N ARG A 184 8.99 7.28 -13.34
CA ARG A 184 7.52 7.34 -13.30
C ARG A 184 6.96 8.58 -12.60
N ARG A 185 7.80 9.46 -12.06
CA ARG A 185 7.36 10.64 -11.29
C ARG A 185 8.25 11.83 -11.59
N ALA A 186 7.63 13.02 -11.67
CA ALA A 186 8.35 14.28 -11.73
C ALA A 186 9.32 14.41 -10.54
N ASP A 187 10.52 14.88 -10.83
CA ASP A 187 11.55 15.11 -9.84
C ASP A 187 11.25 16.38 -9.05
N LEU A 188 10.78 16.23 -7.80
CA LEU A 188 10.31 17.32 -6.97
C LEU A 188 10.62 17.04 -5.49
N THR A 189 11.07 18.08 -4.78
CA THR A 189 11.22 18.05 -3.33
C THR A 189 9.90 18.35 -2.64
N ARG A 190 9.52 17.50 -1.69
CA ARG A 190 8.28 17.62 -0.92
C ARG A 190 8.61 17.58 0.56
N GLU A 191 7.92 18.42 1.32
CA GLU A 191 8.03 18.40 2.77
C GLU A 191 6.96 17.47 3.36
N LYS A 192 7.37 16.65 4.33
CA LYS A 192 6.51 15.68 5.02
C LYS A 192 6.81 15.69 6.50
N TYR A 193 5.76 15.57 7.32
CA TYR A 193 5.93 15.57 8.77
C TYR A 193 6.00 14.16 9.35
N ILE A 194 6.93 13.96 10.28
CA ILE A 194 6.99 12.78 11.14
C ILE A 194 6.43 13.14 12.49
N TYR A 195 5.36 12.46 12.90
CA TYR A 195 4.69 12.71 14.17
C TYR A 195 5.39 12.02 15.34
N LYS A 196 5.90 10.80 15.12
CA LYS A 196 6.51 9.98 16.17
C LYS A 196 7.41 8.91 15.59
N VAL A 197 8.55 8.69 16.23
CA VAL A 197 9.45 7.57 15.98
C VAL A 197 9.67 6.80 17.28
N LYS A 198 9.77 5.48 17.17
CA LYS A 198 10.28 4.58 18.21
C LYS A 198 11.26 3.61 17.57
N VAL A 199 12.37 3.33 18.23
CA VAL A 199 13.43 2.48 17.71
C VAL A 199 13.83 1.46 18.77
N LYS A 200 13.89 0.20 18.39
CA LYS A 200 14.31 -0.90 19.26
C LYS A 200 15.49 -1.63 18.66
N LYS A 201 16.57 -1.82 19.42
CA LYS A 201 17.70 -2.65 18.99
C LYS A 201 17.25 -4.11 18.82
N VAL A 202 17.70 -4.73 17.74
CA VAL A 202 17.41 -6.14 17.40
C VAL A 202 18.69 -6.97 17.46
N SER A 203 19.82 -6.40 17.03
CA SER A 203 21.15 -7.00 17.16
C SER A 203 22.20 -5.89 17.16
N LEU A 204 23.49 -6.25 17.16
CA LEU A 204 24.60 -5.30 17.08
C LEU A 204 24.47 -4.31 15.92
N ARG A 205 23.93 -4.75 14.77
CA ARG A 205 23.83 -3.97 13.52
C ARG A 205 22.41 -3.83 12.99
N ARG A 206 21.39 -4.14 13.80
CA ARG A 206 19.99 -4.06 13.35
C ARG A 206 19.10 -3.41 14.39
N ALA A 207 18.17 -2.61 13.90
CA ALA A 207 17.12 -2.02 14.71
C ALA A 207 15.77 -2.11 14.00
N LEU A 208 14.70 -2.14 14.79
CA LEU A 208 13.33 -2.05 14.33
C LEU A 208 12.83 -0.65 14.64
N MET A 209 12.47 0.12 13.60
CA MET A 209 11.93 1.45 13.74
C MET A 209 10.44 1.46 13.42
N GLU A 210 9.63 1.93 14.35
CA GLU A 210 8.21 2.26 14.13
C GLU A 210 8.06 3.76 13.94
N ILE A 211 7.30 4.15 12.92
CA ILE A 211 7.16 5.55 12.53
C ILE A 211 5.69 5.86 12.23
N ARG A 212 5.18 6.94 12.84
CA ARG A 212 3.92 7.58 12.46
C ARG A 212 4.20 8.86 11.69
N CYS A 213 3.78 8.94 10.44
CA CYS A 213 4.10 10.07 9.56
C CYS A 213 2.94 10.45 8.63
N GLN A 214 3.10 11.58 7.96
CA GLN A 214 2.16 12.07 6.96
C GLN A 214 2.14 11.17 5.71
N GLY A 215 0.99 11.07 5.06
CA GLY A 215 0.84 10.38 3.80
C GLY A 215 1.81 10.89 2.72
N GLY A 216 2.43 9.94 2.01
CA GLY A 216 3.38 10.21 0.94
C GLY A 216 4.84 10.36 1.40
N LEU A 217 5.15 10.14 2.68
CA LEU A 217 6.54 10.00 3.15
C LEU A 217 7.13 8.68 2.64
N TYR A 218 8.31 8.76 2.02
CA TYR A 218 9.07 7.63 1.52
C TYR A 218 9.96 7.05 2.63
N VAL A 219 9.44 6.06 3.36
CA VAL A 219 10.09 5.52 4.58
C VAL A 219 11.42 4.82 4.28
N LYS A 220 11.56 4.16 3.13
CA LYS A 220 12.83 3.51 2.74
C LYS A 220 13.93 4.55 2.58
N GLU A 221 13.61 5.66 1.94
CA GLU A 221 14.52 6.77 1.68
C GLU A 221 14.78 7.63 2.93
N LEU A 222 13.83 7.67 3.89
CA LEU A 222 14.12 8.19 5.24
C LEU A 222 15.21 7.37 5.95
N VAL A 223 15.27 6.05 5.70
CA VAL A 223 16.33 5.20 6.25
C VAL A 223 17.64 5.41 5.51
N SER A 224 17.64 5.28 4.18
CA SER A 224 18.89 5.27 3.41
C SER A 224 19.49 6.66 3.18
N GLY A 225 18.68 7.72 3.17
CA GLY A 225 19.06 9.06 2.70
C GLY A 225 18.93 9.25 1.19
N ASP A 226 18.86 8.15 0.42
CA ASP A 226 18.75 8.12 -1.04
C ASP A 226 19.76 9.06 -1.72
N ASP A 227 21.04 8.94 -1.34
CA ASP A 227 22.16 9.76 -1.83
C ASP A 227 21.92 11.27 -1.66
N GLY A 228 21.49 11.68 -0.46
CA GLY A 228 21.26 13.08 -0.09
C GLY A 228 19.91 13.64 -0.52
N ARG A 229 19.03 12.83 -1.10
CA ARG A 229 17.69 13.23 -1.57
C ARG A 229 16.64 13.30 -0.46
N THR A 230 16.94 12.78 0.74
CA THR A 230 16.09 12.89 1.92
C THR A 230 16.84 13.49 3.10
N MET A 231 16.30 14.56 3.70
CA MET A 231 16.91 15.26 4.84
C MET A 231 15.86 15.74 5.86
N PRO A 232 16.02 15.47 7.17
CA PRO A 232 16.99 14.56 7.76
C PRO A 232 16.72 13.08 7.38
N ASN A 233 17.71 12.21 7.57
CA ASN A 233 17.59 10.77 7.37
C ASN A 233 18.42 9.97 8.40
N VAL A 234 18.14 8.67 8.53
CA VAL A 234 18.76 7.79 9.54
C VAL A 234 20.27 7.63 9.31
N SER A 235 20.71 7.40 8.07
CA SER A 235 22.13 7.21 7.75
C SER A 235 22.98 8.41 8.19
N ASP A 236 22.56 9.61 7.81
CA ASP A 236 23.31 10.85 8.05
C ASP A 236 23.27 11.25 9.52
N LEU A 237 22.13 11.09 10.19
CA LEU A 237 21.99 11.41 11.62
C LEU A 237 22.94 10.59 12.51
N LEU A 238 23.28 9.37 12.11
CA LEU A 238 24.18 8.50 12.85
C LEU A 238 25.61 8.44 12.29
N GLY A 239 25.86 9.07 11.14
CA GLY A 239 27.12 8.88 10.40
C GLY A 239 27.40 7.41 10.08
N ASN A 240 26.35 6.60 9.90
CA ASN A 240 26.44 5.14 9.74
C ASN A 240 25.42 4.71 8.69
N LYS A 241 25.87 4.23 7.53
CA LYS A 241 24.97 3.89 6.42
C LYS A 241 23.94 2.86 6.86
N ALA A 242 22.68 3.16 6.58
CA ALA A 242 21.54 2.33 6.94
C ALA A 242 20.78 1.87 5.69
N LYS A 243 20.30 0.63 5.71
CA LYS A 243 19.49 0.05 4.62
C LYS A 243 18.16 -0.50 5.17
N PRO A 244 17.02 -0.19 4.53
CA PRO A 244 15.75 -0.79 4.91
C PRO A 244 15.67 -2.22 4.36
N LEU A 245 15.60 -3.22 5.26
CA LEU A 245 15.50 -4.63 4.88
C LEU A 245 14.06 -5.08 4.64
N LYS A 246 13.16 -4.67 5.53
CA LYS A 246 11.75 -5.10 5.52
C LYS A 246 10.87 -3.96 5.97
N LEU A 247 9.83 -3.65 5.20
CA LEU A 247 8.85 -2.61 5.52
C LEU A 247 7.46 -3.22 5.70
N ASP A 248 6.79 -2.87 6.78
CA ASP A 248 5.39 -3.18 7.02
C ASP A 248 4.62 -1.88 7.23
N VAL A 249 3.45 -1.78 6.61
CA VAL A 249 2.46 -0.76 6.97
C VAL A 249 1.64 -1.36 8.11
N LEU A 250 1.62 -0.69 9.25
CA LEU A 250 0.86 -1.13 10.42
C LEU A 250 -0.55 -0.54 10.42
N ASN A 251 -0.71 0.69 9.93
CA ASN A 251 -1.98 1.38 9.98
C ASN A 251 -2.11 2.46 8.91
N VAL A 252 -3.34 2.69 8.48
CA VAL A 252 -3.75 3.81 7.63
C VAL A 252 -4.85 4.53 8.40
N ILE A 253 -4.48 5.65 9.03
CA ILE A 253 -5.32 6.37 9.99
C ILE A 253 -6.28 7.27 9.22
N ILE A 254 -7.40 6.69 8.83
CA ILE A 254 -8.52 7.41 8.24
C ILE A 254 -9.64 7.38 9.26
N ASN A 255 -10.25 8.54 9.52
CA ASN A 255 -11.50 8.57 10.25
C ASN A 255 -12.54 7.91 9.36
N ASP A 256 -12.98 6.70 9.71
CA ASP A 256 -14.04 5.96 9.01
C ASP A 256 -15.43 6.63 9.18
N CYS A 257 -15.47 7.91 9.56
CA CYS A 257 -16.67 8.75 9.69
C CYS A 257 -17.27 9.05 8.32
N ALA A 258 -17.97 8.05 7.81
CA ALA A 258 -19.05 8.18 6.86
C ALA A 258 -19.97 6.98 7.09
N ARG A 259 -20.88 7.16 8.04
CA ARG A 259 -22.25 6.68 7.86
C ARG A 259 -22.89 7.53 6.76
#